data_AF-A0A2X0QXG6-F1
#
_entry.id   AF-A0A2X0QXG6-F1
#
_cell.length_a   1.000
_cell.length_b   1.000
_cell.length_c   1.000
_cell.angle_alpha   90.00
_cell.angle_beta   90.00
_cell.angle_gamma   90.00
#
_symmetry.space_group_name_H-M   'P 1'
#
loop_
_entity.id
_entity.type
_entity.pdbx_description
1 polymer ?
#
loop_
_entity_poly.entity_id
_entity_poly.type
_entity_poly.pdbx_seq_one_letter_code
_entity_poly.pdbx_strand_id
1 'polypeptide(L)'
;MKRLGLEDARRGKAVRTTVPDKVLPCPLDRVNRQFRADRPNQLWVSDFTCVSTWQGWLYVAFVIDEFARRIVGWRVSRCMRTDFVLDALEQALYARQPGQADALVHHSDRGVQYVSIRYTERLAEAGIEPSVGSKRDSYDNALAETINGLYKTELIHKRAPWKSREAVELATLEWVAWFNHHRLLEPIGYIPPAEAEAKYYRRLAEKSNSEVLT
;
A
#
# COMPACT_ATOMS: atom_id res chain seq x y z
N MET A 1 28.86 -3.58 7.07
CA MET A 1 27.74 -4.53 7.14
C MET A 1 28.07 -5.76 7.99
N LYS A 2 28.73 -6.83 7.48
CA LYS A 2 29.05 -8.06 8.27
C LYS A 2 29.89 -7.85 9.55
N ARG A 3 30.74 -6.82 9.59
CA ARG A 3 31.63 -6.52 10.72
C ARG A 3 30.91 -5.97 11.96
N LEU A 4 29.61 -5.62 11.84
CA LEU A 4 28.77 -5.06 12.91
C LEU A 4 27.71 -6.06 13.42
N GLY A 5 27.73 -7.33 12.99
CA GLY A 5 26.72 -8.32 13.39
C GLY A 5 25.30 -8.04 12.85
N LEU A 6 25.16 -7.11 11.90
CA LEU A 6 23.88 -6.79 11.26
C LEU A 6 23.62 -7.78 10.13
N GLU A 7 22.54 -8.56 10.26
CA GLU A 7 22.06 -9.47 9.22
C GLU A 7 20.90 -8.85 8.44
N ASP A 8 21.06 -8.72 7.12
CA ASP A 8 19.98 -8.38 6.21
C ASP A 8 19.03 -9.56 6.05
N ALA A 9 17.73 -9.30 6.18
CA ALA A 9 16.70 -10.29 5.93
C ALA A 9 16.57 -10.56 4.41
N ARG A 10 16.60 -11.83 4.01
CA ARG A 10 16.56 -12.25 2.59
C ARG A 10 15.14 -12.67 2.19
N ARG A 11 14.68 -12.18 1.03
CA ARG A 11 13.33 -12.48 0.49
C ARG A 11 13.23 -13.96 0.07
N GLY A 12 12.11 -14.60 0.44
CA GLY A 12 11.77 -15.97 0.03
C GLY A 12 11.22 -16.06 -1.41
N LYS A 13 10.99 -17.28 -1.89
CA LYS A 13 10.47 -17.56 -3.26
C LYS A 13 8.99 -17.16 -3.40
N ALA A 14 8.62 -16.54 -4.52
CA ALA A 14 7.23 -16.17 -4.81
C ALA A 14 6.33 -17.40 -4.99
N VAL A 15 5.13 -17.37 -4.42
CA VAL A 15 4.09 -18.41 -4.54
C VAL A 15 2.89 -17.81 -5.27
N ARG A 16 2.38 -18.50 -6.27
CA ARG A 16 1.27 -18.06 -7.12
C ARG A 16 -0.08 -18.30 -6.41
N THR A 17 -0.89 -17.25 -6.26
CA THR A 17 -2.13 -17.26 -5.47
C THR A 17 -3.43 -17.14 -6.27
N THR A 18 -3.40 -16.66 -7.53
CA THR A 18 -4.65 -16.27 -8.25
C THR A 18 -4.82 -16.96 -9.61
N VAL A 19 -6.04 -17.42 -9.90
CA VAL A 19 -6.54 -17.86 -11.21
C VAL A 19 -7.66 -16.88 -11.65
N PRO A 20 -7.55 -16.20 -12.81
CA PRO A 20 -8.48 -15.13 -13.16
C PRO A 20 -9.83 -15.62 -13.73
N ASP A 21 -10.90 -14.86 -13.49
CA ASP A 21 -12.19 -14.97 -14.17
C ASP A 21 -12.26 -14.04 -15.40
N LYS A 22 -12.96 -14.45 -16.47
CA LYS A 22 -12.88 -13.86 -17.82
C LYS A 22 -13.96 -12.82 -18.14
N VAL A 23 -15.00 -12.68 -17.32
CA VAL A 23 -16.30 -12.12 -17.76
C VAL A 23 -16.58 -10.68 -17.27
N LEU A 24 -15.82 -10.14 -16.32
CA LEU A 24 -16.15 -8.83 -15.73
C LEU A 24 -15.54 -7.64 -16.50
N PRO A 25 -16.32 -6.56 -16.76
CA PRO A 25 -15.78 -5.29 -17.21
C PRO A 25 -14.80 -4.74 -16.15
N CYS A 26 -13.65 -4.26 -16.60
CA CYS A 26 -12.50 -3.93 -15.76
C CYS A 26 -12.02 -2.52 -16.08
N PRO A 27 -11.64 -1.71 -15.07
CA PRO A 27 -10.99 -0.42 -15.30
C PRO A 27 -9.73 -0.57 -16.17
N LEU A 28 -9.43 0.48 -16.93
CA LEU A 28 -8.22 0.56 -17.74
C LEU A 28 -6.98 0.67 -16.85
N ASP A 29 -5.85 0.13 -17.31
CA ASP A 29 -4.54 0.34 -16.67
C ASP A 29 -4.09 1.77 -16.97
N ARG A 30 -4.20 2.64 -15.97
CA ARG A 30 -3.75 4.04 -16.06
C ARG A 30 -2.32 4.23 -15.58
N VAL A 31 -1.73 3.24 -14.91
CA VAL A 31 -0.37 3.35 -14.36
C VAL A 31 0.66 2.98 -15.42
N ASN A 32 0.36 2.04 -16.33
CA ASN A 32 1.26 1.65 -17.43
C ASN A 32 2.71 1.41 -16.96
N ARG A 33 2.87 0.88 -15.74
CA ARG A 33 4.15 0.63 -15.03
C ARG A 33 4.97 1.87 -14.68
N GLN A 34 4.40 3.06 -14.80
CA GLN A 34 4.99 4.31 -14.32
C GLN A 34 4.49 4.59 -12.90
N PHE A 35 5.08 3.91 -11.91
CA PHE A 35 4.87 4.26 -10.50
C PHE A 35 5.72 5.49 -10.19
N ARG A 36 5.18 6.66 -10.55
CA ARG A 36 5.76 7.95 -10.21
C ARG A 36 4.65 8.96 -10.00
N ALA A 37 4.51 9.38 -8.76
CA ALA A 37 3.73 10.51 -8.32
C ALA A 37 4.69 11.66 -8.01
N ASP A 38 4.34 12.86 -8.47
CA ASP A 38 5.09 14.08 -8.20
C ASP A 38 4.56 14.81 -6.95
N ARG A 39 3.40 14.40 -6.43
CA ARG A 39 2.82 14.90 -5.17
C ARG A 39 2.17 13.78 -4.35
N PRO A 40 2.09 13.94 -3.00
CA PRO A 40 1.25 13.10 -2.17
C PRO A 40 -0.20 13.06 -2.67
N ASN A 41 -0.88 11.93 -2.48
CA ASN A 41 -2.26 11.68 -2.89
C ASN A 41 -2.51 11.86 -4.41
N GLN A 42 -1.50 11.63 -5.26
CA GLN A 42 -1.70 11.54 -6.71
C GLN A 42 -1.95 10.10 -7.16
N LEU A 43 -1.23 9.14 -6.56
CA LEU A 43 -1.36 7.72 -6.86
C LEU A 43 -1.29 6.92 -5.57
N TRP A 44 -2.37 6.22 -5.26
CA TRP A 44 -2.39 5.16 -4.26
C TRP A 44 -2.32 3.81 -4.95
N VAL A 45 -1.55 2.91 -4.37
CA VAL A 45 -1.43 1.53 -4.83
C VAL A 45 -1.90 0.61 -3.70
N SER A 46 -2.71 -0.38 -4.02
CA SER A 46 -3.21 -1.35 -3.04
C SER A 46 -2.98 -2.79 -3.46
N ASP A 47 -2.74 -3.63 -2.45
CA ASP A 47 -2.64 -5.08 -2.57
C ASP A 47 -2.83 -5.71 -1.18
N PHE A 48 -2.98 -7.04 -1.14
CA PHE A 48 -2.98 -7.79 0.11
C PHE A 48 -2.14 -9.05 0.03
N THR A 49 -1.69 -9.54 1.18
CA THR A 49 -0.92 -10.77 1.27
C THR A 49 -1.46 -11.74 2.32
N CYS A 50 -1.06 -13.01 2.21
CA CYS A 50 -1.45 -14.06 3.15
C CYS A 50 -0.37 -14.32 4.21
N VAL A 51 -0.82 -14.54 5.44
CA VAL A 51 -0.02 -14.84 6.62
C VAL A 51 -0.51 -16.15 7.23
N SER A 52 0.41 -17.11 7.42
CA SER A 52 0.09 -18.38 8.06
C SER A 52 0.18 -18.25 9.59
N THR A 53 -0.83 -18.78 10.28
CA THR A 53 -0.91 -18.81 11.75
C THR A 53 -1.41 -20.18 12.22
N TRP A 54 -1.32 -20.45 13.53
CA TRP A 54 -1.90 -21.67 14.12
C TRP A 54 -3.44 -21.73 14.01
N GLN A 55 -4.10 -20.58 13.81
CA GLN A 55 -5.55 -20.48 13.62
C GLN A 55 -5.96 -20.54 12.14
N GLY A 56 -5.02 -20.84 11.24
CA GLY A 56 -5.23 -20.81 9.79
C GLY A 56 -4.66 -19.56 9.13
N TRP A 57 -5.18 -19.24 7.96
CA TRP A 57 -4.69 -18.13 7.14
C TRP A 57 -5.33 -16.80 7.53
N LEU A 58 -4.50 -15.77 7.61
CA LEU A 58 -4.90 -14.38 7.70
C LEU A 58 -4.53 -13.64 6.42
N TYR A 59 -5.25 -12.55 6.17
CA TYR A 59 -5.05 -11.66 5.03
C TYR A 59 -4.73 -10.27 5.54
N VAL A 60 -3.72 -9.63 4.95
CA VAL A 60 -3.28 -8.29 5.33
C VAL A 60 -3.28 -7.41 4.09
N ALA A 61 -4.18 -6.43 4.05
CA ALA A 61 -4.25 -5.43 2.99
C ALA A 61 -3.41 -4.20 3.36
N PHE A 62 -2.85 -3.55 2.33
CA PHE A 62 -2.19 -2.26 2.43
C PHE A 62 -2.70 -1.32 1.33
N VAL A 63 -2.78 -0.04 1.68
CA VAL A 63 -2.94 1.09 0.75
C VAL A 63 -1.72 1.98 0.94
N ILE A 64 -0.99 2.21 -0.15
CA ILE A 64 0.31 2.86 -0.14
C ILE A 64 0.24 4.10 -1.04
N ASP A 65 0.62 5.25 -0.52
CA ASP A 65 0.86 6.46 -1.32
C ASP A 65 2.21 6.33 -2.02
N GLU A 66 2.21 6.34 -3.35
CA GLU A 66 3.38 6.13 -4.19
C GLU A 66 4.47 7.17 -3.90
N PHE A 67 4.10 8.44 -3.76
CA PHE A 67 5.02 9.59 -3.73
C PHE A 67 6.17 9.41 -2.73
N ALA A 68 5.83 9.04 -1.49
CA ALA A 68 6.79 8.80 -0.42
C ALA A 68 6.86 7.32 -0.01
N ARG A 69 6.16 6.43 -0.75
CA ARG A 69 5.92 5.04 -0.38
C ARG A 69 5.28 4.87 1.00
N ARG A 70 4.50 5.86 1.44
CA ARG A 70 3.91 5.88 2.78
C ARG A 70 2.72 4.93 2.83
N ILE A 71 2.66 4.06 3.83
CA ILE A 71 1.47 3.23 4.07
C ILE A 71 0.41 4.13 4.71
N VAL A 72 -0.68 4.37 3.99
CA VAL A 72 -1.77 5.26 4.41
C VAL A 72 -2.98 4.53 4.94
N GLY A 73 -3.12 3.23 4.62
CA GLY A 73 -4.15 2.35 5.19
C GLY A 73 -3.71 0.90 5.20
N TRP A 74 -4.24 0.10 6.13
CA TRP A 74 -3.97 -1.32 6.25
C TRP A 74 -5.05 -2.05 7.06
N ARG A 75 -5.20 -3.35 6.85
CA ARG A 75 -6.17 -4.15 7.61
C ARG A 75 -5.77 -5.63 7.69
N VAL A 76 -5.91 -6.23 8.87
CA VAL A 76 -5.77 -7.67 9.08
C VAL A 76 -7.14 -8.34 9.21
N SER A 77 -7.38 -9.40 8.45
CA SER A 77 -8.65 -10.13 8.43
C SER A 77 -8.45 -11.65 8.42
N ARG A 78 -9.45 -12.37 8.96
CA ARG A 78 -9.58 -13.84 8.85
C ARG A 78 -10.25 -14.28 7.55
N CYS A 79 -10.91 -13.37 6.85
CA CYS A 79 -11.70 -13.66 5.65
C CYS A 79 -11.27 -12.79 4.47
N MET A 80 -11.09 -13.41 3.31
CA MET A 80 -10.73 -12.75 2.05
C MET A 80 -11.94 -12.12 1.33
N ARG A 81 -12.78 -11.38 2.07
CA ARG A 81 -13.97 -10.68 1.55
C ARG A 81 -13.63 -9.25 1.12
N THR A 82 -14.44 -8.62 0.26
CA THR A 82 -14.23 -7.20 -0.13
C THR A 82 -14.15 -6.26 1.08
N ASP A 83 -14.88 -6.56 2.16
CA ASP A 83 -14.98 -5.65 3.31
C ASP A 83 -13.62 -5.32 3.95
N PHE A 84 -12.64 -6.23 3.97
CA PHE A 84 -11.36 -5.91 4.63
C PHE A 84 -10.44 -5.03 3.77
N VAL A 85 -10.52 -5.11 2.44
CA VAL A 85 -9.79 -4.17 1.57
C VAL A 85 -10.48 -2.80 1.59
N LEU A 86 -11.81 -2.76 1.73
CA LEU A 86 -12.56 -1.53 1.98
C LEU A 86 -12.17 -0.90 3.32
N ASP A 87 -12.07 -1.66 4.41
CA ASP A 87 -11.61 -1.14 5.70
C ASP A 87 -10.24 -0.45 5.58
N ALA A 88 -9.31 -1.01 4.80
CA ALA A 88 -8.00 -0.41 4.56
C ALA A 88 -8.10 0.89 3.72
N LEU A 89 -9.01 0.93 2.73
CA LEU A 89 -9.31 2.13 1.95
C LEU A 89 -9.95 3.23 2.83
N GLU A 90 -10.93 2.89 3.68
CA GLU A 90 -11.56 3.83 4.60
C GLU A 90 -10.56 4.43 5.58
N GLN A 91 -9.64 3.61 6.09
CA GLN A 91 -8.56 4.10 6.94
C GLN A 91 -7.70 5.14 6.20
N ALA A 92 -7.34 4.87 4.94
CA ALA A 92 -6.58 5.82 4.11
C ALA A 92 -7.36 7.10 3.84
N LEU A 93 -8.63 7.00 3.46
CA LEU A 93 -9.51 8.15 3.22
C LEU A 93 -9.66 9.02 4.48
N TYR A 94 -9.89 8.41 5.64
CA TYR A 94 -10.01 9.11 6.91
C TYR A 94 -8.70 9.82 7.28
N ALA A 95 -7.56 9.15 7.12
CA ALA A 95 -6.26 9.72 7.47
C ALA A 95 -5.80 10.84 6.53
N ARG A 96 -6.20 10.78 5.25
CA ARG A 96 -5.64 11.65 4.19
C ARG A 96 -6.57 12.77 3.76
N GLN A 97 -7.88 12.57 3.88
CA GLN A 97 -8.91 13.52 3.46
C GLN A 97 -8.56 14.20 2.12
N PRO A 98 -8.27 13.43 1.05
CA PRO A 98 -7.85 14.01 -0.22
C PRO A 98 -8.95 14.96 -0.72
N GLY A 99 -8.56 16.17 -1.12
CA GLY A 99 -9.51 17.15 -1.63
C GLY A 99 -10.10 16.68 -2.95
N GLN A 100 -11.36 17.03 -3.25
CA GLN A 100 -11.99 16.69 -4.53
C GLN A 100 -11.26 17.27 -5.76
N ALA A 101 -10.43 18.30 -5.57
CA ALA A 101 -9.59 18.88 -6.62
C ALA A 101 -8.29 18.10 -6.86
N ASP A 102 -7.90 17.21 -5.95
CA ASP A 102 -6.73 16.36 -6.13
C ASP A 102 -7.13 15.14 -6.94
N ALA A 103 -6.80 15.14 -8.24
CA ALA A 103 -6.96 13.96 -9.09
C ALA A 103 -6.13 12.80 -8.52
N LEU A 104 -6.77 11.96 -7.70
CA LEU A 104 -6.17 10.80 -7.05
C LEU A 104 -6.54 9.56 -7.86
N VAL A 105 -5.53 8.84 -8.31
CA VAL A 105 -5.67 7.52 -8.92
C VAL A 105 -5.49 6.45 -7.86
N HIS A 106 -6.40 5.48 -7.81
CA HIS A 106 -6.24 4.29 -6.98
C HIS A 106 -5.99 3.07 -7.86
N HIS A 107 -4.76 2.55 -7.81
CA HIS A 107 -4.32 1.39 -8.55
C HIS A 107 -4.35 0.12 -7.69
N SER A 108 -4.86 -0.97 -8.26
CA SER A 108 -4.90 -2.28 -7.62
C SER A 108 -4.67 -3.40 -8.64
N ASP A 109 -4.42 -4.61 -8.16
CA ASP A 109 -4.42 -5.79 -9.00
C ASP A 109 -5.86 -6.17 -9.44
N ARG A 110 -5.99 -7.19 -10.30
CA ARG A 110 -7.30 -7.69 -10.76
C ARG A 110 -7.97 -8.62 -9.76
N GLY A 111 -7.64 -8.54 -8.47
CA GLY A 111 -8.29 -9.35 -7.43
C GLY A 111 -9.80 -9.13 -7.42
N VAL A 112 -10.57 -10.21 -7.22
CA VAL A 112 -12.05 -10.16 -7.21
C VAL A 112 -12.60 -9.14 -6.20
N GLN A 113 -11.85 -8.86 -5.14
CA GLN A 113 -12.16 -7.87 -4.13
C GLN A 113 -12.10 -6.45 -4.70
N TYR A 114 -11.05 -6.11 -5.44
CA TYR A 114 -10.80 -4.77 -5.99
C TYR A 114 -11.68 -4.43 -7.19
N VAL A 115 -12.18 -5.45 -7.91
CA VAL A 115 -13.14 -5.27 -9.02
C VAL A 115 -14.60 -5.46 -8.61
N SER A 116 -14.87 -5.67 -7.32
CA SER A 116 -16.24 -5.83 -6.83
C SER A 116 -17.02 -4.51 -6.87
N ILE A 117 -18.32 -4.60 -7.12
CA ILE A 117 -19.24 -3.45 -7.21
C ILE A 117 -19.06 -2.51 -6.02
N ARG A 118 -19.11 -3.06 -4.80
CA ARG A 118 -18.97 -2.30 -3.55
C ARG A 118 -17.65 -1.52 -3.46
N TYR A 119 -16.55 -2.10 -3.95
CA TYR A 119 -15.24 -1.43 -3.94
C TYR A 119 -15.21 -0.28 -4.95
N THR A 120 -15.66 -0.55 -6.18
CA THR A 120 -15.65 0.44 -7.26
C THR A 120 -16.63 1.59 -7.02
N GLU A 121 -17.80 1.32 -6.45
CA GLU A 121 -18.78 2.35 -6.05
C GLU A 121 -18.18 3.27 -4.99
N ARG A 122 -17.53 2.69 -3.97
CA ARG A 122 -16.94 3.49 -2.90
C ARG A 122 -15.81 4.40 -3.38
N LEU A 123 -15.00 3.94 -4.35
CA LEU A 123 -13.99 4.79 -5.02
C LEU A 123 -14.65 5.95 -5.76
N ALA A 124 -15.73 5.69 -6.50
CA ALA A 124 -16.48 6.73 -7.21
C ALA A 124 -17.08 7.76 -6.25
N GLU A 125 -17.67 7.32 -5.13
CA GLU A 125 -18.19 8.20 -4.07
C GLU A 125 -17.08 9.07 -3.44
N ALA A 126 -15.86 8.55 -3.36
CA ALA A 126 -14.69 9.29 -2.89
C ALA A 126 -14.13 10.28 -3.94
N GLY A 127 -14.64 10.29 -5.17
CA GLY A 127 -14.05 11.04 -6.29
C GLY A 127 -12.68 10.49 -6.73
N ILE A 128 -12.39 9.22 -6.42
CA ILE A 128 -11.13 8.56 -6.75
C ILE A 128 -11.25 7.83 -8.08
N GLU A 129 -10.25 8.00 -8.92
CA GLU A 129 -10.21 7.35 -10.22
C GLU A 129 -9.62 5.93 -10.11
N PRO A 130 -10.41 4.87 -10.39
CA PRO A 130 -9.90 3.51 -10.36
C PRO A 130 -8.94 3.24 -11.52
N SER A 131 -7.87 2.53 -11.22
CA SER A 131 -6.91 1.98 -12.16
C SER A 131 -6.63 0.53 -11.79
N VAL A 132 -6.57 -0.35 -12.78
CA VAL A 132 -6.31 -1.78 -12.54
C VAL A 132 -5.29 -2.28 -13.56
N GLY A 133 -4.27 -3.01 -13.09
CA GLY A 133 -3.19 -3.52 -13.94
C GLY A 133 -3.69 -4.33 -15.14
N SER A 134 -2.87 -4.48 -16.18
CA SER A 134 -3.17 -5.31 -17.35
C SER A 134 -3.27 -6.81 -16.98
N LYS A 135 -3.82 -7.64 -17.88
CA LYS A 135 -4.03 -9.07 -17.57
C LYS A 135 -2.67 -9.78 -17.37
N ARG A 136 -2.49 -10.45 -16.22
CA ARG A 136 -1.35 -11.36 -15.93
C ARG A 136 0.03 -10.71 -15.99
N ASP A 137 0.17 -9.48 -15.52
CA ASP A 137 1.51 -8.92 -15.32
C ASP A 137 1.71 -8.43 -13.88
N SER A 138 2.59 -9.11 -13.13
CA SER A 138 2.99 -8.70 -11.77
C SER A 138 3.73 -7.37 -11.75
N TYR A 139 4.26 -6.91 -12.89
CA TYR A 139 4.89 -5.60 -12.99
C TYR A 139 3.88 -4.46 -12.80
N ASP A 140 2.60 -4.71 -13.04
CA ASP A 140 1.58 -3.68 -12.97
C ASP A 140 1.21 -3.33 -11.51
N ASN A 141 1.63 -4.12 -10.51
CA ASN A 141 1.49 -3.78 -9.08
C ASN A 141 2.82 -3.91 -8.29
N ALA A 142 3.96 -3.71 -8.97
CA ALA A 142 5.29 -4.01 -8.43
C ALA A 142 5.63 -3.25 -7.13
N LEU A 143 5.08 -2.04 -6.95
CA LEU A 143 5.28 -1.26 -5.73
C LEU A 143 4.64 -1.95 -4.52
N ALA A 144 3.35 -2.30 -4.61
CA ALA A 144 2.67 -2.97 -3.52
C ALA A 144 3.27 -4.35 -3.23
N GLU A 145 3.64 -5.10 -4.28
CA GLU A 145 4.35 -6.37 -4.16
C GLU A 145 5.72 -6.23 -3.46
N THR A 146 6.40 -5.09 -3.63
CA THR A 146 7.64 -4.80 -2.91
C THR A 146 7.38 -4.61 -1.43
N ILE A 147 6.38 -3.79 -1.07
CA ILE A 147 6.01 -3.57 0.34
C ILE A 147 5.52 -4.87 1.01
N ASN A 148 4.69 -5.65 0.33
CA ASN A 148 4.26 -6.97 0.78
C ASN A 148 5.45 -7.92 1.01
N GLY A 149 6.43 -7.91 0.10
CA GLY A 149 7.67 -8.67 0.26
C GLY A 149 8.47 -8.28 1.50
N LEU A 150 8.62 -6.97 1.75
CA LEU A 150 9.31 -6.43 2.91
C LEU A 150 8.58 -6.80 4.21
N TYR A 151 7.28 -6.55 4.26
CA TYR A 151 6.42 -6.93 5.37
C TYR A 151 6.56 -8.41 5.73
N LYS A 152 6.50 -9.30 4.74
CA LYS A 152 6.65 -10.74 4.99
C LYS A 152 8.04 -11.09 5.50
N THR A 153 9.07 -10.49 4.92
CA THR A 153 10.47 -10.83 5.21
C THR A 153 10.89 -10.33 6.59
N GLU A 154 10.54 -9.09 6.92
CA GLU A 154 11.04 -8.40 8.12
C GLU A 154 10.17 -8.64 9.35
N LEU A 155 8.87 -8.87 9.16
CA LEU A 155 7.93 -9.06 10.26
C LEU A 155 7.45 -10.50 10.32
N ILE A 156 6.74 -10.96 9.28
CA ILE A 156 5.97 -12.20 9.36
C ILE A 156 6.87 -13.42 9.50
N HIS A 157 7.87 -13.57 8.63
CA HIS A 157 8.78 -14.70 8.67
C HIS A 157 9.75 -14.60 9.85
N LYS A 158 10.20 -13.38 10.18
CA LYS A 158 11.16 -13.15 11.26
C LYS A 158 10.60 -13.47 12.64
N ARG A 159 9.32 -13.20 12.89
CA ARG A 159 8.65 -13.44 14.18
C ARG A 159 7.76 -14.69 14.17
N ALA A 160 7.76 -15.48 13.10
CA ALA A 160 7.01 -16.73 13.03
C ALA A 160 7.48 -17.74 14.09
N PRO A 161 6.61 -18.66 14.55
CA PRO A 161 5.21 -18.84 14.17
C PRO A 161 4.22 -17.91 14.93
N TRP A 162 3.09 -17.63 14.31
CA TRP A 162 2.03 -16.75 14.85
C TRP A 162 0.89 -17.54 15.47
N LYS A 163 0.49 -17.18 16.69
CA LYS A 163 -0.56 -17.90 17.45
C LYS A 163 -1.97 -17.38 17.22
N SER A 164 -2.14 -16.07 17.01
CA SER A 164 -3.45 -15.43 16.90
C SER A 164 -3.47 -14.27 15.91
N ARG A 165 -4.67 -13.90 15.47
CA ARG A 165 -4.91 -12.70 14.65
C ARG A 165 -4.47 -11.43 15.37
N GLU A 166 -4.76 -11.35 16.67
CA GLU A 166 -4.49 -10.18 17.49
C GLU A 166 -2.98 -9.94 17.62
N ALA A 167 -2.18 -11.01 17.70
CA ALA A 167 -0.72 -10.91 17.68
C ALA A 167 -0.19 -10.40 16.34
N VAL A 168 -0.75 -10.87 15.22
CA VAL A 168 -0.39 -10.37 13.89
C VAL A 168 -0.81 -8.91 13.74
N GLU A 169 -2.04 -8.55 14.11
CA GLU A 169 -2.58 -7.20 14.00
C GLU A 169 -1.76 -6.17 14.80
N LEU A 170 -1.40 -6.48 16.05
CA LEU A 170 -0.53 -5.62 16.84
C LEU A 170 0.85 -5.47 16.20
N ALA A 171 1.44 -6.57 15.74
CA ALA A 171 2.74 -6.53 15.08
C ALA A 171 2.70 -5.76 13.75
N THR A 172 1.61 -5.87 12.99
CA THR A 172 1.39 -5.09 11.77
C THR A 172 1.32 -3.60 12.08
N LEU A 173 0.57 -3.21 13.12
CA LEU A 173 0.51 -1.82 13.59
C LEU A 173 1.91 -1.28 13.91
N GLU A 174 2.68 -1.99 14.73
CA GLU A 174 4.05 -1.61 15.08
C GLU A 174 4.95 -1.48 13.84
N TRP A 175 4.87 -2.45 12.93
CA TRP A 175 5.69 -2.45 11.73
C TRP A 175 5.31 -1.32 10.78
N VAL A 176 4.02 -1.02 10.60
CA VAL A 176 3.57 0.12 9.78
C VAL A 176 4.03 1.44 10.39
N ALA A 177 3.92 1.62 11.71
CA ALA A 177 4.42 2.80 12.39
C ALA A 177 5.94 2.97 12.22
N TRP A 178 6.70 1.90 12.41
CA TRP A 178 8.14 1.89 12.15
C TRP A 178 8.46 2.18 10.68
N PHE A 179 7.75 1.54 9.75
CA PHE A 179 7.94 1.70 8.31
C PHE A 179 7.76 3.16 7.90
N ASN A 180 6.68 3.80 8.35
CA ASN A 180 6.38 5.18 7.97
C ASN A 180 7.31 6.20 8.61
N HIS A 181 7.77 5.98 9.84
CA HIS A 181 8.46 7.01 10.63
C HIS A 181 9.97 6.79 10.82
N HIS A 182 10.48 5.59 10.54
CA HIS A 182 11.87 5.24 10.83
C HIS A 182 12.59 4.53 9.69
N ARG A 183 11.87 3.85 8.77
CA ARG A 183 12.51 3.13 7.68
C ARG A 183 13.13 4.09 6.67
N LEU A 184 14.42 3.94 6.43
CA LEU A 184 15.10 4.67 5.36
C LEU A 184 14.85 3.97 4.02
N LEU A 185 14.44 4.74 3.02
CA LEU A 185 14.21 4.25 1.66
C LEU A 185 15.09 5.01 0.69
N GLU A 186 15.98 4.29 0.00
CA GLU A 186 16.87 4.86 -1.04
C GLU A 186 16.11 5.72 -2.06
N PRO A 187 14.94 5.30 -2.61
CA PRO A 187 14.30 6.04 -3.69
C PRO A 187 13.76 7.43 -3.30
N ILE A 188 13.64 7.71 -2.00
CA ILE A 188 13.23 9.02 -1.47
C ILE A 188 14.40 9.74 -0.78
N GLY A 189 15.64 9.29 -1.01
CA GLY A 189 16.85 9.93 -0.49
C GLY A 189 17.28 9.46 0.89
N TYR A 190 17.04 8.18 1.23
CA TYR A 190 17.43 7.58 2.51
C TYR A 190 16.84 8.30 3.74
N ILE A 191 15.57 8.69 3.65
CA ILE A 191 14.80 9.28 4.76
C ILE A 191 13.50 8.49 4.99
N PRO A 192 12.83 8.65 6.13
CA PRO A 192 11.52 8.05 6.38
C PRO A 192 10.43 8.56 5.43
N PRO A 193 9.45 7.71 5.04
CA PRO A 193 8.28 8.11 4.24
C PRO A 193 7.57 9.35 4.78
N ALA A 194 7.31 9.39 6.09
CA ALA A 194 6.64 10.52 6.73
C ALA A 194 7.47 11.82 6.65
N GLU A 195 8.80 11.72 6.68
CA GLU A 195 9.69 12.88 6.55
C GLU A 195 9.73 13.40 5.12
N ALA A 196 9.81 12.51 4.12
CA ALA A 196 9.78 12.88 2.71
C ALA A 196 8.51 13.64 2.35
N GLU A 197 7.37 13.16 2.83
CA GLU A 197 6.08 13.81 2.66
C GLU A 197 6.00 15.16 3.39
N ALA A 198 6.47 15.25 4.64
CA ALA A 198 6.51 16.51 5.37
C ALA A 198 7.39 17.57 4.67
N LYS A 199 8.49 17.15 4.04
CA LYS A 199 9.34 18.04 3.23
C LYS A 199 8.59 18.59 2.01
N TYR A 200 7.74 17.79 1.37
CA TYR A 200 6.91 18.26 0.25
C TYR A 200 5.97 19.39 0.71
N TYR A 201 5.19 19.16 1.76
CA TYR A 201 4.22 20.14 2.24
C TYR A 201 4.88 21.42 2.77
N ARG A 202 6.07 21.32 3.40
CA ARG A 202 6.84 22.48 3.81
C ARG A 202 7.24 23.35 2.62
N ARG A 203 7.77 22.74 1.55
CA ARG A 203 8.13 23.45 0.31
C ARG A 203 6.92 24.08 -0.38
N LEU A 204 5.76 23.42 -0.34
CA LEU A 204 4.52 23.95 -0.91
C LEU A 204 4.06 25.20 -0.15
N ALA A 205 4.10 25.17 1.19
CA ALA A 205 3.76 26.31 2.03
C ALA A 205 4.72 27.51 1.83
N GLU A 206 6.03 27.25 1.72
CA GLU A 206 7.03 28.29 1.45
C GLU A 206 6.79 28.99 0.11
N LYS A 207 6.48 28.22 -0.96
CA LYS A 207 6.15 28.77 -2.28
C LYS A 207 4.90 29.64 -2.25
N SER A 208 3.82 29.14 -1.65
CA SER A 208 2.57 29.88 -1.52
C SER A 208 2.77 31.20 -0.76
N ASN A 209 3.61 31.20 0.28
CA ASN A 209 3.89 32.42 1.04
C ASN A 209 4.74 33.43 0.26
N SER A 210 5.63 32.97 -0.63
CA SER A 210 6.41 33.86 -1.50
C SER A 210 5.58 34.51 -2.61
N GLU A 211 4.58 33.81 -3.15
CA GLU A 211 3.68 34.31 -4.21
C GLU A 211 2.67 35.35 -3.69
N VAL A 212 2.36 35.33 -2.39
CA VAL A 212 1.45 36.31 -1.74
C VAL A 212 2.18 37.62 -1.38
N LEU A 213 3.52 37.60 -1.31
CA LEU A 213 4.36 38.76 -0.93
C LEU A 213 4.92 39.54 -2.14
N THR A 214 4.61 39.11 -3.37
CA THR A 214 4.96 39.77 -4.64
C THR A 214 3.72 40.25 -5.36
#